data_AF-A0A2W2AUW6-F1
#
_entry.id   AF-A0A2W2AUW6-F1
#
_cell.length_a   1.000
_cell.length_b   1.000
_cell.length_c   1.000
_cell.angle_alpha   90.00
_cell.angle_beta   90.00
_cell.angle_gamma   90.00
#
_symmetry.space_group_name_H-M   'P 1'
#
loop_
_entity.id
_entity.type
_entity.pdbx_description
1 polymer ?
#
loop_
_entity_poly.entity_id
_entity_poly.type
_entity_poly.pdbx_seq_one_letter_code
_entity_poly.pdbx_strand_id
1 'polypeptide(L)'
;MSDTFTKDRLQWLDAICAHADLDGAAFKLAYRISGHINRRTGDAWPSLGHLANVMGMNERSVRRRVDALVVRGFLSKTRGGDGRPNRYRMLLSDRTPMSEQDEGRPDTDVHSDISDRTFETARPDIPVTQTGHQCPPNSLKNSLKEPSEEEYISPTAPVNVTDDFEEIWTHYPRKVSKGRASSAYKAALKRADVLTIKAGVLRYAAERSGQDHKFTKHLASWLNGDCWLDEPSPPPTTTASRGPSWQSGKERTLAALRIVSGDNT
;
A
#
# COMPACT_ATOMS: atom_id res chain seq x y z
N MET A 1 2.39 -47.59 -12.57
CA MET A 1 3.14 -46.32 -12.67
C MET A 1 2.94 -45.58 -11.37
N SER A 2 3.97 -45.51 -10.52
CA SER A 2 3.93 -44.73 -9.27
C SER A 2 3.92 -43.25 -9.59
N ASP A 3 2.97 -42.50 -9.02
CA ASP A 3 2.86 -41.05 -9.16
C ASP A 3 4.03 -40.37 -8.42
N THR A 4 5.06 -39.97 -9.17
CA THR A 4 6.27 -39.32 -8.64
C THR A 4 5.92 -38.07 -7.85
N PHE A 5 4.94 -37.30 -8.32
CA PHE A 5 4.45 -36.12 -7.63
C PHE A 5 3.93 -36.43 -6.22
N THR A 6 3.16 -37.51 -6.07
CA THR A 6 2.64 -37.90 -4.76
C THR A 6 3.76 -38.35 -3.84
N LYS A 7 4.75 -39.09 -4.36
CA LYS A 7 5.96 -39.47 -3.60
C LYS A 7 6.72 -38.22 -3.13
N ASP A 8 7.01 -37.29 -4.04
CA ASP A 8 7.77 -36.07 -3.73
C ASP A 8 7.02 -35.19 -2.71
N ARG A 9 5.70 -35.09 -2.86
CA ARG A 9 4.84 -34.37 -1.92
C ARG A 9 4.89 -34.95 -0.51
N LEU A 10 4.80 -36.27 -0.38
CA LEU A 10 4.85 -36.94 0.92
C LEU A 10 6.24 -36.82 1.55
N GLN A 11 7.30 -37.08 0.78
CA GLN A 11 8.68 -36.95 1.24
C GLN A 11 8.99 -35.55 1.78
N TRP A 12 8.50 -34.51 1.10
CA TRP A 12 8.63 -33.13 1.56
C TRP A 12 7.89 -32.84 2.88
N LEU A 13 6.68 -33.37 3.04
CA LEU A 13 5.92 -33.20 4.28
C LEU A 13 6.57 -33.96 5.44
N ASP A 14 7.10 -35.15 5.18
CA ASP A 14 7.84 -35.94 6.17
C ASP A 14 9.11 -35.22 6.61
N ALA A 15 9.85 -34.60 5.67
CA ALA A 15 11.04 -33.79 5.98
C ALA A 15 10.71 -32.58 6.86
N ILE A 16 9.58 -31.90 6.60
CA ILE A 16 9.11 -30.78 7.44
C ILE A 16 8.72 -31.28 8.84
N CYS A 17 8.05 -32.43 8.92
CA CYS A 17 7.61 -33.04 10.18
C CYS A 17 8.80 -33.46 11.05
N ALA A 18 9.88 -33.96 10.45
CA ALA A 18 11.09 -34.36 11.14
C ALA A 18 11.93 -33.19 11.69
N HIS A 19 11.67 -31.95 11.23
CA HIS A 19 12.46 -30.79 11.62
C HIS A 19 12.01 -30.20 12.97
N ALA A 20 12.80 -30.40 14.03
CA ALA A 20 12.45 -30.05 15.42
C ALA A 20 12.10 -28.55 15.64
N ASP A 21 12.74 -27.63 14.93
CA ASP A 21 12.52 -26.20 15.14
C ASP A 21 11.31 -25.61 14.38
N LEU A 22 10.49 -26.44 13.74
CA LEU A 22 9.29 -25.99 13.05
C LEU A 22 8.04 -26.23 13.91
N ASP A 23 7.26 -25.16 14.06
CA ASP A 23 5.96 -25.20 14.74
C ASP A 23 4.97 -26.09 13.98
N GLY A 24 4.09 -26.81 14.67
CA GLY A 24 3.05 -27.64 14.05
C GLY A 24 2.11 -26.85 13.14
N ALA A 25 1.92 -25.55 13.39
CA ALA A 25 1.22 -24.68 12.47
C ALA A 25 1.99 -24.42 11.16
N ALA A 26 3.32 -24.48 11.15
CA ALA A 26 4.13 -24.43 9.93
C ALA A 26 3.96 -25.70 9.09
N PHE A 27 3.84 -26.87 9.73
CA PHE A 27 3.46 -28.10 9.04
C PHE A 27 2.06 -28.00 8.42
N LYS A 28 1.07 -27.51 9.18
CA LYS A 28 -0.29 -27.28 8.65
C LYS A 28 -0.29 -26.33 7.46
N LEU A 29 0.52 -25.27 7.50
CA LEU A 29 0.71 -24.34 6.39
C LEU A 29 1.29 -25.06 5.16
N ALA A 30 2.36 -25.83 5.33
CA ALA A 30 3.00 -26.59 4.26
C ALA A 30 2.01 -27.58 3.62
N TYR A 31 1.25 -28.31 4.44
CA TYR A 31 0.19 -29.19 3.97
C TYR A 31 -0.85 -28.44 3.13
N ARG A 32 -1.29 -27.25 3.57
CA ARG A 32 -2.22 -26.42 2.79
C ARG A 32 -1.61 -25.95 1.46
N ILE A 33 -0.37 -25.46 1.47
CA ILE A 33 0.34 -25.06 0.25
C ILE A 33 0.44 -26.24 -0.72
N SER A 34 0.72 -27.46 -0.23
CA SER A 34 0.83 -28.66 -1.05
C SER A 34 -0.42 -28.96 -1.89
N GLY A 35 -1.60 -28.60 -1.39
CA GLY A 35 -2.87 -28.78 -2.11
C GLY A 35 -3.04 -27.84 -3.30
N HIS A 36 -2.28 -26.75 -3.36
CA HIS A 36 -2.33 -25.76 -4.45
C HIS A 36 -1.22 -25.94 -5.49
N ILE A 37 -0.38 -26.98 -5.34
CA ILE A 37 0.73 -27.21 -6.25
C ILE A 37 0.22 -27.80 -7.55
N ASN A 38 0.55 -27.12 -8.64
CA ASN A 38 0.24 -27.61 -9.97
C ASN A 38 1.19 -28.77 -10.33
N ARG A 39 0.63 -29.93 -10.69
CA ARG A 39 1.39 -31.12 -11.08
C ARG A 39 2.32 -30.91 -12.28
N ARG A 40 1.98 -29.98 -13.19
CA ARG A 40 2.75 -29.73 -14.41
C ARG A 40 3.88 -28.72 -14.18
N THR A 41 3.65 -27.67 -13.38
CA THR A 41 4.62 -26.57 -13.20
C THR A 41 5.37 -26.63 -11.87
N GLY A 42 4.88 -27.39 -10.89
CA GLY A 42 5.46 -27.46 -9.54
C GLY A 42 5.24 -26.20 -8.69
N ASP A 43 4.51 -25.21 -9.22
CA ASP A 43 4.26 -23.95 -8.54
C ASP A 43 2.89 -23.96 -7.84
N ALA A 44 2.84 -23.40 -6.63
CA ALA A 44 1.64 -23.03 -5.90
C ALA A 44 1.52 -21.50 -5.81
N TRP A 45 0.31 -20.97 -5.92
CA TRP A 45 0.04 -19.53 -5.94
C TRP A 45 -1.12 -19.10 -5.02
N PRO A 46 -1.28 -19.70 -3.81
CA PRO A 46 -2.24 -19.21 -2.84
C PRO A 46 -1.84 -17.83 -2.30
N SER A 47 -2.79 -16.91 -2.17
CA SER A 47 -2.52 -15.63 -1.51
C SER A 47 -2.27 -15.83 -0.01
N LEU A 48 -1.46 -14.97 0.60
CA LEU A 48 -1.23 -15.00 2.05
C LEU A 48 -2.54 -14.81 2.83
N GLY A 49 -3.44 -13.95 2.34
CA GLY A 49 -4.77 -13.76 2.92
C GLY A 49 -5.66 -15.00 2.83
N HIS A 50 -5.58 -15.77 1.74
CA HIS A 50 -6.31 -17.05 1.63
C HIS A 50 -5.79 -18.07 2.65
N LEU A 51 -4.48 -18.24 2.75
CA LEU A 51 -3.86 -19.14 3.73
C LEU A 51 -4.20 -18.73 5.18
N ALA A 52 -4.17 -17.43 5.47
CA ALA A 52 -4.56 -16.87 6.75
C ALA A 52 -6.01 -17.24 7.13
N ASN A 53 -6.95 -17.05 6.20
CA ASN A 53 -8.35 -17.40 6.41
C ASN A 53 -8.53 -18.91 6.64
N VAL A 54 -7.97 -19.75 5.76
CA VAL A 54 -8.10 -21.22 5.85
C VAL A 54 -7.44 -21.80 7.11
N MET A 55 -6.36 -21.16 7.59
CA MET A 55 -5.67 -21.58 8.81
C MET A 55 -6.28 -20.98 10.08
N GLY A 56 -7.16 -19.98 9.98
CA GLY A 56 -7.66 -19.22 11.13
C GLY A 56 -6.56 -18.41 11.82
N MET A 57 -5.58 -17.89 11.06
CA MET A 57 -4.43 -17.17 11.58
C MET A 57 -4.35 -15.77 10.99
N ASN A 58 -3.65 -14.86 11.68
CA ASN A 58 -3.30 -13.55 11.10
C ASN A 58 -2.31 -13.74 9.95
N GLU A 59 -2.46 -12.96 8.87
CA GLU A 59 -1.53 -12.92 7.73
C GLU A 59 -0.08 -12.68 8.17
N ARG A 60 0.15 -11.87 9.21
CA ARG A 60 1.49 -11.64 9.78
C ARG A 60 2.10 -12.93 10.36
N SER A 61 1.27 -13.77 10.97
CA SER A 61 1.65 -15.08 11.53
C SER A 61 1.90 -16.13 10.45
N VAL A 62 1.14 -16.08 9.36
CA VAL A 62 1.36 -16.92 8.18
C VAL A 62 2.68 -16.53 7.50
N ARG A 63 2.90 -15.23 7.27
CA ARG A 63 4.15 -14.70 6.69
C ARG A 63 5.37 -15.17 7.46
N ARG A 64 5.36 -15.04 8.80
CA ARG A 64 6.46 -15.53 9.66
C ARG A 64 6.77 -17.02 9.44
N ARG A 65 5.74 -17.86 9.26
CA ARG A 65 5.92 -19.31 9.02
C ARG A 65 6.39 -19.63 7.60
N VAL A 66 5.89 -18.89 6.60
CA VAL A 66 6.43 -18.95 5.24
C VAL A 66 7.92 -18.61 5.26
N ASP A 67 8.30 -17.52 5.93
CA ASP A 67 9.70 -17.12 6.02
C ASP A 67 10.54 -18.17 6.74
N ALA A 68 10.03 -18.81 7.80
CA ALA A 68 10.70 -19.93 8.46
C ALA A 68 10.91 -21.15 7.54
N LEU A 69 9.93 -21.50 6.71
CA LEU A 69 10.06 -22.58 5.72
C LEU A 69 11.06 -22.23 4.61
N VAL A 70 11.13 -20.96 4.23
CA VAL A 70 12.08 -20.46 3.22
C VAL A 70 13.50 -20.47 3.75
N VAL A 71 13.73 -19.95 4.96
CA VAL A 71 15.05 -19.92 5.60
C VAL A 71 15.62 -21.33 5.78
N ARG A 72 14.76 -22.32 6.05
CA ARG A 72 15.17 -23.72 6.23
C ARG A 72 15.25 -24.50 4.92
N GLY A 73 15.04 -23.85 3.78
CA GLY A 73 15.18 -24.48 2.47
C GLY A 73 14.09 -25.49 2.11
N PHE A 74 12.94 -25.49 2.81
CA PHE A 74 11.80 -26.33 2.45
C PHE A 74 10.92 -25.69 1.36
N LEU A 75 10.94 -24.37 1.26
CA LEU A 75 10.06 -23.62 0.36
C LEU A 75 10.83 -22.52 -0.36
N SER A 76 10.69 -22.43 -1.68
CA SER A 76 11.10 -21.24 -2.44
C SER A 76 9.91 -20.31 -2.59
N LYS A 77 10.10 -19.00 -2.42
CA LYS A 77 9.07 -17.97 -2.65
C LYS A 77 9.54 -16.95 -3.69
N THR A 78 8.71 -16.72 -4.69
CA THR A 78 8.92 -15.67 -5.71
C THR A 78 7.77 -14.68 -5.63
N ARG A 79 8.08 -13.37 -5.64
CA ARG A 79 7.04 -12.34 -5.65
C ARG A 79 6.30 -12.34 -6.98
N GLY A 80 4.98 -12.30 -6.94
CA GLY A 80 4.19 -11.99 -8.12
C GLY A 80 4.30 -10.49 -8.42
N GLY A 81 4.71 -10.12 -9.63
CA GLY A 81 4.59 -8.73 -10.12
C GLY A 81 3.11 -8.33 -10.27
N ASP A 82 2.84 -7.07 -10.63
CA ASP A 82 1.51 -6.55 -11.00
C ASP A 82 0.32 -7.08 -10.19
N GLY A 83 0.40 -7.00 -8.86
CA GLY A 83 -0.69 -7.41 -7.97
C GLY A 83 -0.97 -8.93 -7.96
N ARG A 84 -0.12 -9.74 -8.59
CA ARG A 84 -0.23 -11.20 -8.58
C ARG A 84 0.22 -11.75 -7.22
N PRO A 85 -0.38 -12.84 -6.75
CA PRO A 85 0.05 -13.48 -5.51
C PRO A 85 1.46 -14.04 -5.63
N ASN A 86 2.08 -14.27 -4.47
CA ASN A 86 3.37 -14.96 -4.41
C ASN A 86 3.26 -16.37 -4.99
N ARG A 87 4.34 -16.81 -5.64
CA ARG A 87 4.52 -18.19 -6.10
C ARG A 87 5.41 -18.93 -5.12
N TYR A 88 5.02 -20.14 -4.79
CA TYR A 88 5.71 -21.03 -3.88
C TYR A 88 6.07 -22.32 -4.60
N ARG A 89 7.27 -22.83 -4.34
CA ARG A 89 7.74 -24.10 -4.88
C ARG A 89 8.33 -24.93 -3.76
N MET A 90 7.99 -26.22 -3.72
CA MET A 90 8.61 -27.16 -2.79
C MET A 90 10.07 -27.38 -3.16
N LEU A 91 10.92 -27.46 -2.15
CA LEU A 91 12.31 -27.88 -2.29
C LEU A 91 12.47 -29.21 -1.57
N LEU A 92 12.81 -30.27 -2.31
CA LEU A 92 13.21 -31.55 -1.74
C LEU A 92 14.71 -31.49 -1.50
N SER A 93 15.10 -31.28 -0.24
CA SER A 93 16.49 -31.20 0.20
C SER A 93 17.19 -32.56 0.25
N ASP A 94 17.01 -33.42 -0.76
CA ASP A 94 17.78 -34.67 -0.86
C ASP A 94 19.15 -34.47 -1.50
N ARG A 95 19.45 -33.27 -1.99
CA ARG A 95 20.79 -32.83 -2.35
C ARG A 95 20.87 -31.36 -2.02
N THR A 96 21.81 -30.98 -1.18
CA THR A 96 22.38 -29.64 -1.23
C THR A 96 23.14 -29.59 -2.56
N PRO A 97 22.68 -28.96 -3.65
CA PRO A 97 23.66 -28.34 -4.52
C PRO A 97 24.29 -27.27 -3.63
N MET A 98 25.50 -27.56 -3.17
CA MET A 98 26.38 -26.56 -2.61
C MET A 98 26.29 -25.33 -3.52
N SER A 99 26.13 -24.17 -2.93
CA SER A 99 26.15 -22.88 -3.61
C SER A 99 27.31 -22.81 -4.61
N GLU A 100 27.05 -22.96 -5.91
CA GLU A 100 27.98 -22.51 -6.95
C GLU A 100 27.83 -20.99 -7.02
N GLN A 101 28.68 -20.30 -6.26
CA GLN A 101 29.07 -18.94 -6.57
C GLN A 101 30.40 -18.99 -7.31
N ASP A 102 30.40 -18.26 -8.42
CA ASP A 102 31.55 -17.70 -9.14
C ASP A 102 32.33 -18.64 -10.07
N GLU A 103 32.17 -18.40 -11.37
CA GLU A 103 33.28 -18.17 -12.31
C GLU A 103 32.67 -17.59 -13.60
N GLY A 104 33.02 -16.35 -13.94
CA GLY A 104 32.80 -15.80 -15.29
C GLY A 104 32.06 -14.47 -15.35
N ARG A 105 32.68 -13.41 -14.83
CA ARG A 105 32.49 -12.07 -15.36
C ARG A 105 33.38 -11.90 -16.60
N PRO A 106 32.84 -11.80 -17.84
CA PRO A 106 33.54 -11.11 -18.89
C PRO A 106 33.14 -9.64 -18.84
N ASP A 107 34.08 -8.79 -18.44
CA ASP A 107 34.04 -7.38 -18.77
C ASP A 107 34.06 -7.24 -20.29
N THR A 108 32.96 -6.74 -20.85
CA THR A 108 33.00 -6.03 -22.13
C THR A 108 32.09 -4.82 -22.03
N ASP A 109 32.73 -3.67 -21.80
CA ASP A 109 32.26 -2.37 -22.23
C ASP A 109 32.00 -2.40 -23.74
N VAL A 110 30.74 -2.25 -24.16
CA VAL A 110 30.41 -1.71 -25.48
C VAL A 110 29.27 -0.71 -25.34
N HIS A 111 29.64 0.54 -25.57
CA HIS A 111 28.80 1.72 -25.68
C HIS A 111 28.01 1.70 -27.01
N SER A 112 26.95 2.52 -27.07
CA SER A 112 26.20 2.98 -28.28
C SER A 112 25.14 2.00 -28.81
N ASP A 113 24.02 2.41 -29.40
CA ASP A 113 23.48 3.72 -29.75
C ASP A 113 21.97 3.60 -29.98
N ILE A 114 21.32 4.75 -30.01
CA ILE A 114 19.94 5.03 -30.37
C ILE A 114 19.64 4.59 -31.81
N SER A 115 18.55 3.84 -32.03
CA SER A 115 17.53 4.19 -33.04
C SER A 115 16.36 3.19 -33.04
N ASP A 116 15.19 3.70 -32.68
CA ASP A 116 14.06 3.81 -33.60
C ASP A 116 13.53 2.52 -34.27
N ARG A 117 12.34 2.06 -33.86
CA ARG A 117 11.17 1.82 -34.75
C ARG A 117 9.93 1.31 -34.02
N THR A 118 9.04 2.28 -33.81
CA THR A 118 7.56 2.31 -33.90
C THR A 118 6.86 1.10 -34.54
N PHE A 119 5.76 0.63 -33.91
CA PHE A 119 4.39 0.46 -34.48
C PHE A 119 3.41 0.03 -33.36
N GLU A 120 2.55 0.94 -32.87
CA GLU A 120 1.07 0.97 -33.05
C GLU A 120 0.40 -0.41 -33.14
N THR A 121 -0.56 -0.76 -32.26
CA THR A 121 -1.99 -0.47 -32.51
C THR A 121 -2.89 -0.65 -31.25
N ALA A 122 -3.77 0.32 -31.06
CA ALA A 122 -5.11 0.43 -30.41
C ALA A 122 -5.62 -0.51 -29.28
N ARG A 123 -6.22 0.15 -28.26
CA ARG A 123 -7.13 -0.41 -27.23
C ARG A 123 -8.50 -0.81 -27.80
N PRO A 124 -9.21 -1.72 -27.11
CA PRO A 124 -10.58 -1.37 -26.71
C PRO A 124 -10.88 -1.61 -25.22
N ASP A 125 -11.89 -0.88 -24.75
CA ASP A 125 -12.41 -0.76 -23.39
C ASP A 125 -13.26 -1.96 -22.90
N ILE A 126 -13.65 -1.90 -21.61
CA ILE A 126 -14.84 -2.53 -20.94
C ILE A 126 -14.57 -3.89 -20.23
N PRO A 127 -15.22 -4.22 -19.09
CA PRO A 127 -15.39 -3.50 -17.82
C PRO A 127 -14.86 -4.34 -16.63
N VAL A 128 -14.37 -3.68 -15.58
CA VAL A 128 -14.20 -4.28 -14.26
C VAL A 128 -15.45 -3.98 -13.44
N THR A 129 -16.30 -4.97 -13.20
CA THR A 129 -17.11 -5.01 -11.96
C THR A 129 -16.43 -5.97 -11.00
N GLN A 130 -15.61 -5.37 -10.15
CA GLN A 130 -15.20 -5.90 -8.86
C GLN A 130 -16.45 -6.29 -8.05
N THR A 131 -16.45 -7.48 -7.44
CA THR A 131 -16.05 -7.67 -6.03
C THR A 131 -16.89 -6.78 -5.11
N GLY A 132 -17.77 -7.30 -4.29
CA GLY A 132 -17.55 -8.34 -3.30
C GLY A 132 -18.57 -8.06 -2.20
N HIS A 133 -18.60 -8.74 -1.08
CA HIS A 133 -17.44 -8.93 -0.25
C HIS A 133 -17.94 -9.56 1.06
N GLN A 134 -17.05 -10.38 1.61
CA GLN A 134 -16.71 -10.36 3.03
C GLN A 134 -17.74 -10.94 4.01
N CYS A 135 -17.34 -12.12 4.48
CA CYS A 135 -17.40 -12.57 5.86
C CYS A 135 -17.57 -11.45 6.89
N PRO A 136 -18.20 -11.75 8.03
CA PRO A 136 -17.36 -11.77 9.23
C PRO A 136 -17.52 -13.01 10.11
N PRO A 137 -16.58 -13.18 11.07
CA PRO A 137 -16.34 -14.40 11.82
C PRO A 137 -17.07 -14.44 13.18
N ASN A 138 -17.37 -15.67 13.59
CA ASN A 138 -17.46 -16.25 14.95
C ASN A 138 -17.64 -15.34 16.19
N SER A 139 -18.65 -15.67 17.01
CA SER A 139 -18.45 -16.46 18.24
C SER A 139 -19.78 -16.65 19.00
N LEU A 140 -20.24 -17.89 19.14
CA LEU A 140 -21.24 -18.27 20.14
C LEU A 140 -20.55 -19.07 21.25
N LYS A 141 -20.14 -18.36 22.29
CA LYS A 141 -20.01 -18.90 23.65
C LYS A 141 -20.76 -17.95 24.57
N ASN A 142 -22.05 -18.20 24.74
CA ASN A 142 -22.79 -17.74 25.90
C ASN A 142 -22.89 -18.92 26.86
N SER A 143 -22.19 -18.83 27.98
CA SER A 143 -22.51 -19.59 29.19
C SER A 143 -22.86 -18.58 30.27
N LEU A 144 -24.15 -18.54 30.58
CA LEU A 144 -24.81 -18.24 31.85
C LEU A 144 -24.50 -16.92 32.60
N LYS A 145 -25.62 -16.28 32.94
CA LYS A 145 -25.96 -14.96 33.49
C LYS A 145 -25.43 -14.57 34.88
N GLU A 146 -25.14 -13.24 34.99
CA GLU A 146 -25.53 -12.21 36.00
C GLU A 146 -25.17 -12.38 37.50
N PRO A 147 -25.20 -11.29 38.33
CA PRO A 147 -25.38 -9.83 38.06
C PRO A 147 -24.38 -8.90 38.80
N SER A 148 -24.21 -7.65 38.36
CA SER A 148 -24.10 -6.48 39.26
C SER A 148 -24.15 -5.17 38.46
N GLU A 149 -25.12 -4.36 38.83
CA GLU A 149 -25.40 -3.00 38.35
C GLU A 149 -24.20 -2.08 38.55
N GLU A 150 -23.93 -1.22 37.57
CA GLU A 150 -23.69 0.21 37.80
C GLU A 150 -23.85 0.94 36.46
N GLU A 151 -24.78 1.88 36.47
CA GLU A 151 -25.16 2.75 35.36
C GLU A 151 -23.94 3.49 34.78
N TYR A 152 -23.99 3.92 33.52
CA TYR A 152 -23.81 5.33 33.14
C TYR A 152 -23.93 5.50 31.61
N ILE A 153 -25.07 6.09 31.23
CA ILE A 153 -25.36 6.96 30.08
C ILE A 153 -25.02 6.42 28.67
N SER A 154 -26.07 5.89 28.03
CA SER A 154 -26.23 5.91 26.58
C SER A 154 -27.02 7.14 26.14
N PRO A 155 -26.66 7.76 25.00
CA PRO A 155 -27.66 8.23 24.05
C PRO A 155 -27.52 7.53 22.69
N THR A 156 -28.38 6.54 22.49
CA THR A 156 -29.36 6.43 21.38
C THR A 156 -29.03 7.11 20.04
N ALA A 157 -28.61 6.31 19.05
CA ALA A 157 -29.15 6.17 17.69
C ALA A 157 -28.13 5.41 16.81
N PRO A 158 -28.54 4.61 15.81
CA PRO A 158 -27.60 4.10 14.81
C PRO A 158 -27.09 5.29 13.98
N VAL A 159 -25.95 5.86 14.37
CA VAL A 159 -25.27 6.92 13.63
C VAL A 159 -25.06 6.38 12.22
N ASN A 160 -25.73 6.97 11.23
CA ASN A 160 -25.54 6.65 9.83
C ASN A 160 -24.15 7.13 9.40
N VAL A 161 -23.12 6.36 9.75
CA VAL A 161 -21.71 6.61 9.41
C VAL A 161 -21.51 6.89 7.91
N THR A 162 -22.42 6.37 7.09
CA THR A 162 -22.46 6.62 5.65
C THR A 162 -22.92 8.04 5.32
N ASP A 163 -23.94 8.56 6.00
CA ASP A 163 -24.51 9.90 5.74
C ASP A 163 -23.53 11.00 6.14
N ASP A 164 -22.92 10.87 7.33
CA ASP A 164 -21.88 11.80 7.80
C ASP A 164 -20.68 11.85 6.85
N PHE A 165 -20.30 10.69 6.29
CA PHE A 165 -19.23 10.62 5.31
C PHE A 165 -19.59 11.35 4.01
N GLU A 166 -20.84 11.25 3.55
CA GLU A 166 -21.28 11.92 2.32
C GLU A 166 -21.34 13.44 2.48
N GLU A 167 -21.71 13.91 3.66
CA GLU A 167 -21.64 15.33 4.00
C GLU A 167 -20.18 15.82 3.98
N ILE A 168 -19.28 15.13 4.67
CA ILE A 168 -17.84 15.44 4.68
C ILE A 168 -17.26 15.41 3.26
N TRP A 169 -17.65 14.41 2.45
CA TRP A 169 -17.23 14.28 1.06
C TRP A 169 -17.70 15.44 0.21
N THR A 170 -18.88 15.98 0.48
CA THR A 170 -19.47 17.08 -0.28
C THR A 170 -18.70 18.38 -0.10
N HIS A 171 -18.22 18.65 1.11
CA HIS A 171 -17.45 19.86 1.45
C HIS A 171 -16.00 19.83 0.98
N TYR A 172 -15.43 18.66 0.68
CA TYR A 172 -14.01 18.58 0.34
C TYR A 172 -13.71 19.08 -1.08
N PRO A 173 -12.77 20.02 -1.28
CA PRO A 173 -12.54 20.69 -2.58
C PRO A 173 -12.02 19.75 -3.68
N ARG A 174 -11.23 18.72 -3.31
CA ARG A 174 -10.66 17.74 -4.25
C ARG A 174 -11.20 16.32 -4.03
N LYS A 175 -12.26 15.97 -4.78
CA LYS A 175 -12.98 14.70 -4.66
C LYS A 175 -12.34 13.59 -5.51
N VAL A 176 -11.30 12.94 -4.99
CA VAL A 176 -10.60 11.83 -5.68
C VAL A 176 -10.64 10.54 -4.85
N SER A 177 -10.89 9.41 -5.51
CA SER A 177 -10.90 8.06 -4.91
C SER A 177 -11.81 7.90 -3.68
N LYS A 178 -13.14 8.12 -3.85
CA LYS A 178 -14.17 8.00 -2.79
C LYS A 178 -14.03 6.71 -1.96
N GLY A 179 -13.71 5.57 -2.59
CA GLY A 179 -13.53 4.29 -1.88
C GLY A 179 -12.34 4.27 -0.90
N ARG A 180 -11.19 4.85 -1.29
CA ARG A 180 -10.05 5.01 -0.37
C ARG A 180 -10.35 6.00 0.75
N ALA A 181 -11.07 7.10 0.43
CA ALA A 181 -11.47 8.07 1.43
C ALA A 181 -12.46 7.48 2.45
N SER A 182 -13.43 6.67 2.01
CA SER A 182 -14.37 5.98 2.91
C SER A 182 -13.65 5.00 3.84
N SER A 183 -12.68 4.25 3.32
CA SER A 183 -11.87 3.34 4.13
C SER A 183 -11.03 4.09 5.17
N ALA A 184 -10.43 5.22 4.77
CA ALA A 184 -9.67 6.09 5.68
C ALA A 184 -10.57 6.76 6.74
N TYR A 185 -11.80 7.14 6.39
CA TYR A 185 -12.78 7.71 7.32
C TYR A 185 -13.17 6.71 8.42
N LYS A 186 -13.48 5.46 8.04
CA LYS A 186 -13.73 4.38 9.02
C LYS A 186 -12.54 4.15 9.96
N ALA A 187 -11.31 4.33 9.48
CA ALA A 187 -10.12 4.24 10.32
C ALA A 187 -9.97 5.47 11.23
N ALA A 188 -10.28 6.67 10.73
CA ALA A 188 -10.27 7.92 11.49
C ALA A 188 -11.29 7.93 12.63
N LEU A 189 -12.48 7.34 12.46
CA LEU A 189 -13.48 7.21 13.53
C LEU A 189 -13.03 6.38 14.74
N LYS A 190 -11.97 5.59 14.59
CA LYS A 190 -11.34 4.87 15.72
C LYS A 190 -10.41 5.77 16.53
N ARG A 191 -10.04 6.93 15.99
CA ARG A 191 -9.08 7.88 16.58
C ARG A 191 -9.75 9.17 17.04
N ALA A 192 -10.82 9.61 16.38
CA ALA A 192 -11.52 10.86 16.67
C ALA A 192 -13.02 10.76 16.39
N ASP A 193 -13.80 11.64 17.02
CA ASP A 193 -15.24 11.75 16.81
C ASP A 193 -15.59 12.35 15.43
N VAL A 194 -16.78 12.00 14.92
CA VAL A 194 -17.32 12.48 13.63
C VAL A 194 -17.29 14.01 13.57
N LEU A 195 -17.73 14.68 14.64
CA LEU A 195 -17.81 16.15 14.68
C LEU A 195 -16.43 16.79 14.58
N THR A 196 -15.42 16.17 15.21
CA THR A 196 -14.03 16.66 15.17
C THR A 196 -13.47 16.57 13.76
N ILE A 197 -13.68 15.44 13.09
CA ILE A 197 -13.22 15.21 11.71
C ILE A 197 -13.93 16.18 10.76
N LYS A 198 -15.25 16.33 10.88
CA LYS A 198 -16.07 17.23 10.07
C LYS A 198 -15.63 18.68 10.23
N ALA A 199 -15.42 19.14 11.46
CA ALA A 199 -14.91 20.48 11.74
C ALA A 199 -13.54 20.71 11.09
N GLY A 200 -12.63 19.73 11.17
CA GLY A 200 -11.32 19.81 10.51
C GLY A 200 -11.42 19.90 8.99
N VAL A 201 -12.32 19.13 8.37
CA VAL A 201 -12.54 19.17 6.92
C VAL A 201 -13.10 20.52 6.47
N LEU A 202 -14.07 21.08 7.19
CA LEU A 202 -14.63 22.39 6.87
C LEU A 202 -13.57 23.49 6.96
N ARG A 203 -12.70 23.45 7.99
CA ARG A 203 -11.57 24.38 8.12
C ARG A 203 -10.61 24.26 6.94
N TYR A 204 -10.20 23.04 6.58
CA TYR A 204 -9.27 22.82 5.48
C TYR A 204 -9.87 23.21 4.12
N ALA A 205 -11.17 22.98 3.92
CA ALA A 205 -11.89 23.41 2.73
C ALA A 205 -11.93 24.94 2.61
N ALA A 206 -12.13 25.65 3.72
CA ALA A 206 -12.09 27.11 3.75
C ALA A 206 -10.69 27.68 3.44
N GLU A 207 -9.63 27.10 4.01
CA GLU A 207 -8.23 27.49 3.73
C GLU A 207 -7.88 27.36 2.23
N ARG A 208 -8.41 26.32 1.59
CA ARG A 208 -8.15 26.02 0.17
C ARG A 208 -9.17 26.63 -0.78
N SER A 209 -10.15 27.37 -0.28
CA SER A 209 -11.10 28.08 -1.12
C SER A 209 -10.37 29.13 -1.97
N GLY A 210 -10.52 29.05 -3.29
CA GLY A 210 -9.87 29.96 -4.24
C GLY A 210 -8.44 29.59 -4.66
N GLN A 211 -7.88 28.47 -4.16
CA GLN A 211 -6.59 27.93 -4.63
C GLN A 211 -6.76 26.83 -5.68
N ASP A 212 -5.72 26.55 -6.46
CA ASP A 212 -5.72 25.43 -7.42
C ASP A 212 -5.85 24.08 -6.68
N HIS A 213 -6.94 23.36 -6.98
CA HIS A 213 -7.25 22.06 -6.41
C HIS A 213 -6.16 21.01 -6.67
N LYS A 214 -5.27 21.21 -7.64
CA LYS A 214 -4.14 20.30 -7.93
C LYS A 214 -3.20 20.15 -6.74
N PHE A 215 -3.02 21.20 -5.93
CA PHE A 215 -2.15 21.21 -4.75
C PHE A 215 -2.89 20.87 -3.44
N THR A 216 -4.20 20.67 -3.50
CA THR A 216 -4.99 20.21 -2.35
C THR A 216 -4.72 18.73 -2.08
N LYS A 217 -4.42 18.39 -0.82
CA LYS A 217 -4.26 16.99 -0.37
C LYS A 217 -5.51 16.17 -0.72
N HIS A 218 -5.37 14.89 -1.04
CA HIS A 218 -6.53 14.00 -1.16
C HIS A 218 -7.13 13.70 0.22
N LEU A 219 -8.46 13.62 0.32
CA LEU A 219 -9.15 13.38 1.60
C LEU A 219 -8.65 12.11 2.31
N ALA A 220 -8.37 11.03 1.57
CA ALA A 220 -7.83 9.80 2.15
C ALA A 220 -6.46 10.03 2.83
N SER A 221 -5.55 10.77 2.19
CA SER A 221 -4.24 11.09 2.75
C SER A 221 -4.36 12.06 3.93
N TRP A 222 -5.25 13.04 3.83
CA TRP A 222 -5.55 14.00 4.89
C TRP A 222 -6.09 13.29 6.15
N LEU A 223 -7.03 12.36 5.98
CA LEU A 223 -7.57 11.56 7.08
C LEU A 223 -6.53 10.59 7.67
N ASN A 224 -5.72 9.94 6.84
CA ASN A 224 -4.68 9.04 7.35
C ASN A 224 -3.64 9.77 8.19
N GLY A 225 -3.29 10.99 7.82
CA GLY A 225 -2.30 11.83 8.50
C GLY A 225 -2.82 12.58 9.73
N ASP A 226 -4.05 12.30 10.21
CA ASP A 226 -4.65 12.99 11.34
C ASP A 226 -4.69 14.52 11.18
N CYS A 227 -4.76 15.03 9.94
CA CYS A 227 -4.65 16.46 9.64
C CYS A 227 -5.80 17.32 10.20
N TRP A 228 -6.81 16.73 10.85
CA TRP A 228 -7.78 17.49 11.65
C TRP A 228 -7.18 18.04 12.95
N LEU A 229 -6.02 17.53 13.38
CA LEU A 229 -5.24 18.02 14.52
C LEU A 229 -4.23 19.12 14.13
N ASP A 230 -4.00 19.32 12.83
CA ASP A 230 -3.04 20.34 12.36
C ASP A 230 -3.51 21.74 12.81
N GLU A 231 -2.58 22.54 13.33
CA GLU A 231 -2.83 23.91 13.75
C GLU A 231 -3.17 24.78 12.54
N PRO A 232 -4.25 25.59 12.58
CA PRO A 232 -4.66 26.37 11.43
C PRO A 232 -3.59 27.41 11.06
N SER A 233 -3.24 27.48 9.78
CA SER A 233 -2.41 28.58 9.28
C SER A 233 -3.11 29.91 9.61
N PRO A 234 -2.39 30.94 10.10
CA PRO A 234 -3.00 32.23 10.35
C PRO A 234 -3.66 32.74 9.05
N PRO A 235 -4.82 33.41 9.15
CA PRO A 235 -5.50 33.93 7.96
C PRO A 235 -4.54 34.82 7.18
N PRO A 236 -4.62 34.85 5.84
CA PRO A 236 -3.85 35.81 5.06
C PRO A 236 -4.25 37.20 5.54
N THR A 237 -3.38 37.85 6.31
CA THR A 237 -3.54 39.24 6.69
C THR A 237 -3.63 40.02 5.40
N THR A 238 -4.85 40.41 5.07
CA THR A 238 -5.16 41.34 3.99
C THR A 238 -4.64 42.69 4.45
N THR A 239 -3.34 42.91 4.31
CA THR A 239 -2.79 44.26 4.25
C THR A 239 -3.17 44.81 2.88
N ALA A 240 -4.40 45.28 2.78
CA ALA A 240 -4.78 46.22 1.75
C ALA A 240 -4.09 47.55 2.07
N SER A 241 -3.09 47.95 1.27
CA SER A 241 -2.86 49.34 0.83
C SER A 241 -1.48 49.54 0.18
N ARG A 242 -1.54 49.88 -1.12
CA ARG A 242 -0.64 50.75 -1.91
C ARG A 242 0.66 50.20 -2.52
N GLY A 243 0.56 49.92 -3.83
CA GLY A 243 1.44 50.51 -4.84
C GLY A 243 2.35 49.55 -5.62
N PRO A 244 2.35 49.60 -6.97
CA PRO A 244 3.24 48.79 -7.79
C PRO A 244 4.62 49.47 -7.92
N SER A 245 5.68 48.79 -7.50
CA SER A 245 7.07 49.24 -7.67
C SER A 245 7.93 48.09 -8.19
N TRP A 246 7.73 47.73 -9.46
CA TRP A 246 8.77 47.08 -10.25
C TRP A 246 9.51 48.18 -11.03
N GLN A 247 10.47 48.84 -10.39
CA GLN A 247 11.48 49.66 -11.08
C GLN A 247 12.86 49.05 -10.89
N SER A 248 13.34 48.45 -11.99
CA SER A 248 14.67 48.68 -12.56
C SER A 248 15.87 48.61 -11.62
N GLY A 249 16.38 47.39 -11.40
CA GLY A 249 17.79 47.15 -11.09
C GLY A 249 18.64 47.07 -12.36
N LYS A 250 18.82 48.22 -13.04
CA LYS A 250 19.89 48.40 -14.04
C LYS A 250 20.98 49.23 -13.37
N GLU A 251 22.01 48.61 -12.82
CA GLU A 251 23.39 49.13 -12.67
C GLU A 251 24.29 47.95 -12.24
N ARG A 252 25.56 47.78 -12.58
CA ARG A 252 26.52 48.26 -13.59
C ARG A 252 27.84 47.61 -13.17
N THR A 253 28.49 46.85 -14.05
CA THR A 253 29.93 46.52 -14.01
C THR A 253 30.30 46.12 -15.45
N LEU A 254 31.37 46.54 -16.13
CA LEU A 254 32.56 47.33 -15.83
C LEU A 254 33.16 47.74 -17.20
N ALA A 255 33.65 48.98 -17.30
CA ALA A 255 34.84 49.49 -18.01
C ALA A 255 35.19 49.14 -19.49
N ALA A 256 35.92 50.12 -20.07
CA ALA A 256 36.72 50.14 -21.32
C ALA A 256 35.95 50.67 -22.56
N LEU A 257 36.43 51.62 -23.38
CA LEU A 257 37.75 52.26 -23.51
C LEU A 257 37.61 53.49 -24.45
N ARG A 258 38.38 54.54 -24.15
CA ARG A 258 38.92 55.60 -25.05
C ARG A 258 37.98 56.51 -25.85
N ILE A 259 37.93 57.74 -25.35
CA ILE A 259 37.83 58.99 -26.13
C ILE A 259 39.15 59.18 -26.91
N VAL A 260 39.06 59.43 -28.21
CA VAL A 260 40.05 60.19 -28.98
C VAL A 260 39.35 61.45 -29.50
N SER A 261 40.06 62.55 -29.29
CA SER A 261 39.67 63.95 -29.39
C SER A 261 39.09 64.39 -30.73
N GLY A 262 38.10 65.28 -30.65
CA GLY A 262 37.87 66.33 -31.63
C GLY A 262 38.32 67.66 -31.02
N ASP A 263 39.44 68.18 -31.51
CA ASP A 263 39.90 69.57 -31.43
C ASP A 263 39.65 70.11 -32.86
N ASN A 264 39.29 71.35 -33.19
CA ASN A 264 38.89 72.60 -32.54
C ASN A 264 38.75 73.58 -33.72
N THR A 265 37.93 74.64 -33.57
CA THR A 265 37.91 75.89 -34.38
C THR A 265 37.64 75.84 -35.88
#